data_AF-K9DH88-F1
#
_entry.id   AF-K9DH88-F1
#
_cell.length_a   1.000
_cell.length_b   1.000
_cell.length_c   1.000
_cell.angle_alpha   90.00
_cell.angle_beta   90.00
_cell.angle_gamma   90.00
#
_symmetry.space_group_name_H-M   'P 1'
#
loop_
_entity.id
_entity.type
_entity.pdbx_description
1 polymer ?
#
loop_
_entity_poly.entity_id
_entity_poly.type
_entity_poly.pdbx_seq_one_letter_code
_entity_poly.pdbx_strand_id
1 'polypeptide(L)'
;MGVKKSICEKVQLPKPIFDKEHYRTVRDAIADLEDVKPIEDITKDYGISLVELNNLGELADNLRDTDVLRNHIITSTRQTSMERFKTIKQGENFHSLPEDLKTNTYTDISRTQNTIYLRLAYDEPSGTVVNVRKSMWIHPTLDRAVSIREAARLQTFPDSFVFAGTKDEQYQQVGNAVPPILARAIASKLKEMLDNE
;
A
#
# COMPACT_ATOMS: atom_id res chain seq x y z
N MET A 1 19.35 6.22 -11.53
CA MET A 1 20.28 6.99 -10.68
C MET A 1 21.68 6.45 -10.94
N GLY A 2 22.67 7.31 -11.18
CA GLY A 2 24.05 6.87 -11.48
C GLY A 2 25.05 7.81 -10.82
N VAL A 3 26.15 7.24 -10.30
CA VAL A 3 27.26 8.03 -9.75
C VAL A 3 28.22 8.36 -10.89
N LYS A 4 28.66 9.61 -11.01
CA LYS A 4 29.66 9.99 -12.02
C LYS A 4 30.93 9.19 -11.76
N LYS A 5 31.52 8.61 -12.80
CA LYS A 5 32.80 7.88 -12.71
C LYS A 5 33.92 8.72 -12.08
N SER A 6 33.89 10.04 -12.31
CA SER A 6 34.82 10.98 -11.70
C SER A 6 34.70 11.10 -10.18
N ILE A 7 33.59 10.66 -9.59
CA ILE A 7 33.32 10.68 -8.15
C ILE A 7 33.60 9.30 -7.54
N CYS A 8 33.24 8.22 -8.25
CA CYS A 8 33.43 6.86 -7.78
C CYS A 8 33.54 5.89 -8.97
N GLU A 9 34.68 5.20 -9.10
CA GLU A 9 34.87 4.18 -10.15
C GLU A 9 34.05 2.91 -9.88
N LYS A 10 33.86 2.54 -8.61
CA LYS A 10 33.13 1.34 -8.20
C LYS A 10 32.20 1.65 -7.03
N VAL A 11 30.91 1.74 -7.32
CA VAL A 11 29.87 1.95 -6.30
C VAL A 11 29.72 0.68 -5.46
N GLN A 12 29.95 0.80 -4.16
CA GLN A 12 29.60 -0.26 -3.21
C GLN A 12 28.13 -0.09 -2.81
N LEU A 13 27.32 -1.11 -3.12
CA LEU A 13 25.93 -1.14 -2.69
C LEU A 13 25.82 -1.59 -1.22
N PRO A 14 24.80 -1.12 -0.48
CA PRO A 14 24.54 -1.62 0.86
C PRO A 14 24.24 -3.12 0.81
N LYS A 15 24.61 -3.84 1.88
CA LYS A 15 24.20 -5.24 2.04
C LYS A 15 22.68 -5.30 2.19
N PRO A 16 21.97 -6.16 1.43
CA PRO A 16 20.54 -6.32 1.59
C PRO A 16 20.22 -6.87 2.98
N ILE A 17 19.18 -6.32 3.60
CA ILE A 17 18.67 -6.78 4.91
C ILE A 17 17.66 -7.92 4.73
N PHE A 18 16.96 -7.94 3.59
CA PHE A 18 15.98 -8.96 3.23
C PHE A 18 16.37 -9.64 1.91
N ASP A 19 16.00 -10.91 1.78
CA ASP A 19 16.11 -11.68 0.55
C ASP A 19 14.73 -12.16 0.09
N LYS A 20 14.67 -12.86 -1.05
CA LYS A 20 13.40 -13.29 -1.66
C LYS A 20 12.58 -14.22 -0.78
N GLU A 21 13.19 -14.97 0.11
CA GLU A 21 12.50 -15.90 1.02
C GLU A 21 11.98 -15.19 2.27
N HIS A 22 12.50 -13.99 2.56
CA HIS A 22 12.24 -13.24 3.79
C HIS A 22 11.71 -11.81 3.52
N TYR A 23 11.17 -11.53 2.33
CA TYR A 23 10.54 -10.23 2.08
C TYR A 23 9.30 -10.06 2.95
N ARG A 24 9.10 -8.82 3.40
CA ARG A 24 7.83 -8.43 4.02
C ARG A 24 6.72 -8.51 2.98
N THR A 25 5.63 -9.09 3.40
CA THR A 25 4.47 -9.39 2.57
C THR A 25 3.36 -8.38 2.80
N VAL A 26 2.34 -8.39 1.93
CA VAL A 26 1.10 -7.63 2.18
C VAL A 26 0.48 -8.03 3.52
N ARG A 27 0.55 -9.33 3.89
CA ARG A 27 0.02 -9.84 5.16
C ARG A 27 0.67 -9.16 6.36
N ASP A 28 1.99 -9.02 6.33
CA ASP A 28 2.76 -8.37 7.41
C ASP A 28 2.35 -6.91 7.64
N ALA A 29 1.81 -6.24 6.62
CA ALA A 29 1.46 -4.84 6.67
C ALA A 29 -0.01 -4.57 7.04
N ILE A 30 -0.96 -5.37 6.55
CA ILE A 30 -2.39 -5.01 6.61
C ILE A 30 -3.32 -6.07 7.19
N ALA A 31 -2.85 -7.31 7.46
CA ALA A 31 -3.76 -8.39 7.88
C ALA A 31 -4.47 -8.10 9.21
N ASP A 32 -3.82 -7.40 10.14
CA ASP A 32 -4.41 -7.00 11.43
C ASP A 32 -5.50 -5.90 11.32
N LEU A 33 -5.69 -5.33 10.12
CA LEU A 33 -6.77 -4.39 9.82
C LEU A 33 -7.94 -5.04 9.07
N GLU A 34 -7.87 -6.33 8.71
CA GLU A 34 -8.91 -7.00 7.91
C GLU A 34 -10.30 -6.87 8.56
N ASP A 35 -10.37 -7.04 9.88
CA ASP A 35 -11.60 -6.95 10.68
C ASP A 35 -11.99 -5.53 11.07
N VAL A 36 -11.13 -4.54 10.82
CA VAL A 36 -11.43 -3.13 11.08
C VAL A 36 -12.27 -2.62 9.91
N LYS A 37 -13.53 -2.26 10.17
CA LYS A 37 -14.42 -1.82 9.10
C LYS A 37 -14.04 -0.42 8.59
N PRO A 38 -13.74 -0.23 7.29
CA PRO A 38 -13.48 1.09 6.75
C PRO A 38 -14.77 1.91 6.63
N ILE A 39 -14.61 3.23 6.63
CA ILE A 39 -15.69 4.17 6.34
C ILE A 39 -15.61 4.64 4.88
N GLU A 40 -16.72 5.17 4.34
CA GLU A 40 -16.77 5.68 2.96
C GLU A 40 -16.74 7.21 2.89
N ASP A 41 -17.27 7.84 3.94
CA ASP A 41 -17.42 9.29 4.10
C ASP A 41 -16.29 9.84 4.97
N ILE A 42 -15.39 10.56 4.34
CA ILE A 42 -14.23 11.18 4.99
C ILE A 42 -14.62 12.19 6.07
N THR A 43 -15.80 12.81 5.98
CA THR A 43 -16.26 13.77 7.00
C THR A 43 -16.60 13.09 8.33
N LYS A 44 -16.72 11.76 8.32
CA LYS A 44 -16.97 10.91 9.48
C LYS A 44 -15.71 10.21 10.00
N ASP A 45 -14.53 10.60 9.53
CA ASP A 45 -13.26 10.06 10.03
C ASP A 45 -12.92 10.65 11.41
N TYR A 46 -13.70 10.30 12.43
CA TYR A 46 -13.47 10.67 13.83
C TYR A 46 -12.41 9.81 14.52
N GLY A 47 -11.85 8.83 13.81
CA GLY A 47 -10.95 7.81 14.36
C GLY A 47 -11.70 6.56 14.77
N ILE A 48 -11.11 5.40 14.47
CA ILE A 48 -11.62 4.08 14.85
C ILE A 48 -10.75 3.59 16.01
N SER A 49 -11.37 3.31 17.16
CA SER A 49 -10.66 2.68 18.28
C SER A 49 -10.22 1.27 17.88
N LEU A 50 -8.92 1.03 17.99
CA LEU A 50 -8.32 -0.26 17.74
C LEU A 50 -8.41 -1.12 19.00
N VAL A 51 -8.69 -2.41 18.79
CA VAL A 51 -8.58 -3.41 19.85
C VAL A 51 -7.10 -3.76 20.02
N GLU A 52 -6.67 -3.98 21.25
CA GLU A 52 -5.32 -4.49 21.53
C GLU A 52 -5.18 -5.90 20.94
N LEU A 53 -4.13 -6.11 20.14
CA LEU A 53 -3.83 -7.41 19.54
C LEU A 53 -2.49 -7.91 20.06
N ASN A 54 -2.44 -9.19 20.42
CA ASN A 54 -1.21 -9.86 20.84
C ASN A 54 -0.60 -10.64 19.67
N ASN A 55 0.73 -10.82 19.69
CA ASN A 55 1.47 -11.60 18.70
C ASN A 55 1.39 -11.07 17.26
N LEU A 56 1.41 -9.74 17.10
CA LEU A 56 1.60 -9.14 15.79
C LEU A 56 2.99 -9.45 15.25
N GLY A 57 3.10 -9.57 13.92
CA GLY A 57 4.40 -9.61 13.26
C GLY A 57 5.12 -8.27 13.43
N GLU A 58 6.46 -8.29 13.38
CA GLU A 58 7.31 -7.12 13.64
C GLU A 58 6.92 -5.87 12.83
N LEU A 59 6.51 -6.03 11.56
CA LEU A 59 6.10 -4.88 10.76
C LEU A 59 4.79 -4.26 11.27
N ALA A 60 3.75 -5.07 11.45
CA ALA A 60 2.47 -4.60 11.96
C ALA A 60 2.62 -3.96 13.36
N ASP A 61 3.41 -4.58 14.24
CA ASP A 61 3.71 -4.06 15.58
C ASP A 61 4.37 -2.67 15.52
N ASN A 62 5.36 -2.48 14.64
CA ASN A 62 6.01 -1.18 14.45
C ASN A 62 5.11 -0.12 13.81
N LEU A 63 4.16 -0.51 12.96
CA LEU A 63 3.26 0.41 12.27
C LEU A 63 2.06 0.80 13.14
N ARG A 64 1.60 -0.08 14.03
CA ARG A 64 0.44 0.12 14.90
C ARG A 64 0.82 0.88 16.17
N ASP A 65 1.25 2.13 16.01
CA ASP A 65 1.79 3.00 17.06
C ASP A 65 0.75 3.92 17.74
N THR A 66 -0.54 3.64 17.56
CA THR A 66 -1.66 4.41 18.13
C THR A 66 -2.88 3.51 18.36
N ASP A 67 -3.70 3.85 19.36
CA ASP A 67 -4.98 3.17 19.63
C ASP A 67 -6.13 3.68 18.77
N VAL A 68 -5.91 4.75 18.00
CA VAL A 68 -6.95 5.40 17.18
C VAL A 68 -6.51 5.45 15.73
N LEU A 69 -7.15 4.61 14.90
CA LEU A 69 -6.89 4.53 13.47
C LEU A 69 -7.64 5.61 12.70
N ARG A 70 -6.91 6.42 11.94
CA ARG A 70 -7.45 7.42 11.00
C ARG A 70 -7.17 7.02 9.56
N ASN A 71 -7.87 7.64 8.62
CA ASN A 71 -7.74 7.43 7.18
C ASN A 71 -8.05 5.98 6.73
N HIS A 72 -8.72 5.16 7.54
CA HIS A 72 -9.21 3.85 7.09
C HIS A 72 -10.49 4.00 6.26
N ILE A 73 -10.33 4.58 5.07
CA ILE A 73 -11.41 5.07 4.22
C ILE A 73 -11.34 4.44 2.83
N ILE A 74 -12.47 3.96 2.33
CA ILE A 74 -12.62 3.42 0.98
C ILE A 74 -13.55 4.27 0.10
N THR A 75 -13.57 3.99 -1.20
CA THR A 75 -14.58 4.54 -2.11
C THR A 75 -15.75 3.57 -2.22
N SER A 76 -16.98 4.10 -2.21
CA SER A 76 -18.17 3.28 -2.43
C SER A 76 -18.07 2.57 -3.78
N THR A 77 -18.35 1.28 -3.79
CA THR A 77 -18.11 0.44 -4.95
C THR A 77 -19.40 0.32 -5.77
N ARG A 78 -19.32 0.62 -7.08
CA ARG A 78 -20.44 0.42 -8.01
C ARG A 78 -20.69 -1.07 -8.23
N GLN A 79 -21.91 -1.44 -8.61
CA GLN A 79 -22.30 -2.84 -8.84
C GLN A 79 -21.36 -3.58 -9.80
N THR A 80 -21.01 -2.96 -10.93
CA THR A 80 -20.08 -3.55 -11.91
C THR A 80 -18.67 -3.76 -11.35
N SER A 81 -18.17 -2.82 -10.55
CA SER A 81 -16.87 -2.99 -9.86
C SER A 81 -16.94 -4.08 -8.80
N MET A 82 -18.06 -4.22 -8.11
CA MET A 82 -18.28 -5.28 -7.11
C MET A 82 -18.27 -6.68 -7.74
N GLU A 83 -18.88 -6.84 -8.90
CA GLU A 83 -18.84 -8.10 -9.67
C GLU A 83 -17.42 -8.47 -10.09
N ARG A 84 -16.62 -7.46 -10.48
CA ARG A 84 -15.18 -7.67 -10.76
C ARG A 84 -14.42 -8.08 -9.52
N PHE A 85 -14.64 -7.40 -8.39
CA PHE A 85 -13.98 -7.73 -7.13
C PHE A 85 -14.23 -9.20 -6.79
N LYS A 86 -15.49 -9.65 -6.77
CA LYS A 86 -15.87 -11.05 -6.50
C LYS A 86 -15.21 -12.08 -7.43
N THR A 87 -14.85 -11.68 -8.65
CA THR A 87 -14.31 -12.59 -9.67
C THR A 87 -12.79 -12.71 -9.62
N ILE A 88 -12.08 -11.60 -9.38
CA ILE A 88 -10.62 -11.53 -9.42
C ILE A 88 -10.05 -12.23 -8.18
N LYS A 89 -9.11 -13.16 -8.37
CA LYS A 89 -8.44 -13.88 -7.27
C LYS A 89 -7.15 -13.17 -6.85
N GLN A 90 -6.59 -13.56 -5.70
CA GLN A 90 -5.34 -12.95 -5.20
C GLN A 90 -4.22 -13.04 -6.23
N GLY A 91 -3.50 -11.93 -6.42
CA GLY A 91 -2.43 -11.81 -7.41
C GLY A 91 -2.91 -11.59 -8.85
N GLU A 92 -4.21 -11.73 -9.12
CA GLU A 92 -4.80 -11.46 -10.42
C GLU A 92 -5.24 -9.99 -10.55
N ASN A 93 -5.58 -9.59 -11.78
CA ASN A 93 -5.93 -8.22 -12.12
C ASN A 93 -7.03 -8.18 -13.18
N PHE A 94 -7.33 -7.00 -13.73
CA PHE A 94 -8.36 -6.79 -14.75
C PHE A 94 -8.30 -7.77 -15.94
N HIS A 95 -7.11 -8.22 -16.32
CA HIS A 95 -6.93 -9.12 -17.47
C HIS A 95 -7.43 -10.54 -17.20
N SER A 96 -7.55 -10.97 -15.94
CA SER A 96 -8.09 -12.28 -15.58
C SER A 96 -9.62 -12.35 -15.66
N LEU A 97 -10.29 -11.20 -15.78
CA LEU A 97 -11.75 -11.14 -15.84
C LEU A 97 -12.30 -11.85 -17.09
N PRO A 98 -13.49 -12.47 -17.00
CA PRO A 98 -14.32 -12.81 -18.14
C PRO A 98 -14.59 -11.60 -19.06
N GLU A 99 -14.78 -11.85 -20.36
CA GLU A 99 -14.93 -10.79 -21.37
C GLU A 99 -16.16 -9.89 -21.13
N ASP A 100 -17.27 -10.46 -20.67
CA ASP A 100 -18.47 -9.70 -20.30
C ASP A 100 -18.18 -8.63 -19.23
N LEU A 101 -17.31 -8.95 -18.26
CA LEU A 101 -16.89 -8.01 -17.21
C LEU A 101 -15.82 -7.00 -17.66
N LYS A 102 -15.19 -7.19 -18.83
CA LYS A 102 -14.23 -6.26 -19.44
C LYS A 102 -14.86 -5.25 -20.39
N THR A 103 -16.00 -5.59 -20.99
CA THR A 103 -16.66 -4.76 -22.01
C THR A 103 -16.95 -3.33 -21.53
N ASN A 104 -16.93 -2.37 -22.46
CA ASN A 104 -17.29 -0.96 -22.27
C ASN A 104 -16.57 -0.23 -21.11
N THR A 105 -15.39 -0.70 -20.71
CA THR A 105 -14.65 -0.12 -19.57
C THR A 105 -13.46 0.71 -20.00
N TYR A 106 -12.70 0.21 -20.98
CA TYR A 106 -11.54 0.89 -21.52
C TYR A 106 -11.62 0.86 -23.05
N THR A 107 -11.16 1.94 -23.69
CA THR A 107 -11.12 2.05 -25.15
C THR A 107 -10.26 0.96 -25.78
N ASP A 108 -9.20 0.56 -25.09
CA ASP A 108 -8.31 -0.53 -25.50
C ASP A 108 -7.86 -1.31 -24.27
N ILE A 109 -8.38 -2.54 -24.13
CA ILE A 109 -8.09 -3.43 -23.01
C ILE A 109 -6.60 -3.82 -22.99
N SER A 110 -5.98 -4.01 -24.16
CA SER A 110 -4.58 -4.45 -24.26
C SER A 110 -3.57 -3.43 -23.72
N ARG A 111 -3.98 -2.16 -23.65
CA ARG A 111 -3.16 -1.05 -23.15
C ARG A 111 -3.34 -0.77 -21.66
N THR A 112 -4.23 -1.52 -20.99
CA THR A 112 -4.45 -1.35 -19.55
C THR A 112 -3.26 -1.89 -18.76
N GLN A 113 -2.84 -1.13 -17.75
CA GLN A 113 -1.72 -1.50 -16.90
C GLN A 113 -2.07 -2.72 -16.04
N ASN A 114 -1.09 -3.57 -15.73
CA ASN A 114 -1.27 -4.75 -14.87
C ASN A 114 -1.68 -4.41 -13.43
N THR A 115 -1.60 -3.13 -13.03
CA THR A 115 -2.02 -2.63 -11.73
C THR A 115 -3.52 -2.35 -11.65
N ILE A 116 -4.23 -2.33 -12.78
CA ILE A 116 -5.67 -2.05 -12.85
C ILE A 116 -6.45 -3.25 -12.30
N TYR A 117 -7.31 -2.99 -11.30
CA TYR A 117 -8.04 -4.03 -10.55
C TYR A 117 -7.14 -5.11 -9.94
N LEU A 118 -5.88 -4.80 -9.62
CA LEU A 118 -4.99 -5.76 -8.97
C LEU A 118 -5.54 -6.14 -7.59
N ARG A 119 -5.88 -7.42 -7.39
CA ARG A 119 -6.12 -7.97 -6.05
C ARG A 119 -4.79 -8.33 -5.43
N LEU A 120 -4.50 -7.72 -4.29
CA LEU A 120 -3.28 -8.00 -3.57
C LEU A 120 -3.23 -9.47 -3.13
N ALA A 121 -2.04 -10.05 -3.12
CA ALA A 121 -1.80 -11.39 -2.60
C ALA A 121 -1.15 -11.28 -1.22
N TYR A 122 -1.69 -11.97 -0.22
CA TYR A 122 -1.23 -11.80 1.15
C TYR A 122 0.21 -12.26 1.35
N ASP A 123 0.59 -13.36 0.71
CA ASP A 123 1.87 -14.02 0.92
C ASP A 123 2.96 -13.53 -0.06
N GLU A 124 2.69 -12.41 -0.75
CA GLU A 124 3.61 -11.75 -1.68
C GLU A 124 3.89 -10.31 -1.23
N PRO A 125 5.04 -9.73 -1.61
CA PRO A 125 5.27 -8.30 -1.46
C PRO A 125 4.27 -7.48 -2.29
N SER A 126 3.88 -6.29 -1.82
CA SER A 126 3.10 -5.39 -2.65
C SER A 126 3.92 -4.88 -3.84
N GLY A 127 3.26 -4.67 -4.99
CA GLY A 127 3.84 -3.86 -6.06
C GLY A 127 4.07 -2.41 -5.62
N THR A 128 4.64 -1.58 -6.51
CA THR A 128 4.80 -0.15 -6.23
C THR A 128 3.44 0.49 -5.92
N VAL A 129 3.28 0.99 -4.70
CA VAL A 129 2.05 1.67 -4.27
C VAL A 129 1.95 3.00 -5.01
N VAL A 130 1.13 3.01 -6.05
CA VAL A 130 0.73 4.23 -6.77
C VAL A 130 -0.52 4.84 -6.14
N ASN A 131 -1.20 5.76 -6.81
CA ASN A 131 -2.57 6.12 -6.43
C ASN A 131 -3.50 4.91 -6.59
N VAL A 132 -3.64 4.12 -5.53
CA VAL A 132 -4.35 2.83 -5.54
C VAL A 132 -5.83 2.96 -5.85
N ARG A 133 -6.43 4.14 -5.57
CA ARG A 133 -7.81 4.43 -5.95
C ARG A 133 -7.98 4.51 -7.46
N LYS A 134 -7.08 5.18 -8.18
CA LYS A 134 -7.12 5.26 -9.66
C LYS A 134 -6.90 3.89 -10.31
N SER A 135 -6.11 3.03 -9.68
CA SER A 135 -5.86 1.67 -10.17
C SER A 135 -6.87 0.64 -9.64
N MET A 136 -7.76 1.04 -8.72
CA MET A 136 -8.74 0.17 -8.06
C MET A 136 -8.14 -1.11 -7.47
N TRP A 137 -7.07 -0.99 -6.68
CA TRP A 137 -6.52 -2.15 -5.97
C TRP A 137 -7.56 -2.75 -5.01
N ILE A 138 -7.57 -4.06 -4.92
CA ILE A 138 -8.55 -4.85 -4.20
C ILE A 138 -7.88 -5.48 -2.98
N HIS A 139 -8.59 -5.47 -1.84
CA HIS A 139 -8.15 -6.16 -0.62
C HIS A 139 -7.91 -7.66 -0.91
N PRO A 140 -6.93 -8.34 -0.27
CA PRO A 140 -6.62 -9.73 -0.58
C PRO A 140 -7.80 -10.71 -0.49
N THR A 141 -8.66 -10.55 0.52
CA THR A 141 -9.73 -11.50 0.88
C THR A 141 -11.13 -10.89 0.84
N LEU A 142 -11.23 -9.56 0.85
CA LEU A 142 -12.49 -8.84 0.95
C LEU A 142 -12.84 -8.23 -0.41
N ASP A 143 -14.12 -8.24 -0.78
CA ASP A 143 -14.60 -7.67 -2.05
C ASP A 143 -14.76 -6.15 -1.94
N ARG A 144 -13.66 -5.46 -1.60
CA ARG A 144 -13.59 -4.01 -1.49
C ARG A 144 -12.25 -3.49 -1.97
N ALA A 145 -12.23 -2.20 -2.31
CA ALA A 145 -10.98 -1.50 -2.56
C ALA A 145 -10.09 -1.48 -1.30
N VAL A 146 -8.79 -1.40 -1.53
CA VAL A 146 -7.80 -1.06 -0.50
C VAL A 146 -8.07 0.36 -0.01
N SER A 147 -8.11 0.55 1.31
CA SER A 147 -8.29 1.83 1.98
C SER A 147 -7.04 2.71 1.91
N ILE A 148 -7.19 4.00 2.21
CA ILE A 148 -6.05 4.92 2.29
C ILE A 148 -5.04 4.42 3.34
N ARG A 149 -5.52 4.01 4.52
CA ARG A 149 -4.68 3.49 5.61
C ARG A 149 -3.93 2.21 5.22
N GLU A 150 -4.58 1.26 4.58
CA GLU A 150 -3.91 0.03 4.11
C GLU A 150 -2.82 0.37 3.09
N ALA A 151 -3.10 1.26 2.13
CA ALA A 151 -2.09 1.72 1.19
C ALA A 151 -0.93 2.49 1.87
N ALA A 152 -1.24 3.26 2.92
CA ALA A 152 -0.24 3.96 3.72
C ALA A 152 0.68 2.99 4.46
N ARG A 153 0.14 1.90 5.01
CA ARG A 153 0.93 0.84 5.65
C ARG A 153 1.80 0.06 4.66
N LEU A 154 1.32 -0.17 3.43
CA LEU A 154 2.16 -0.71 2.35
C LEU A 154 3.33 0.23 2.00
N GLN A 155 3.14 1.55 2.18
CA GLN A 155 4.19 2.56 2.12
C GLN A 155 4.93 2.72 3.46
N THR A 156 4.72 1.87 4.45
CA THR A 156 5.37 1.89 5.78
C THR A 156 5.11 3.14 6.63
N PHE A 157 3.98 3.82 6.41
CA PHE A 157 3.54 4.89 7.32
C PHE A 157 3.01 4.31 8.62
N PRO A 158 3.41 4.86 9.78
CA PRO A 158 2.80 4.51 11.05
C PRO A 158 1.33 4.96 11.10
N ASP A 159 0.54 4.29 11.92
CA ASP A 159 -0.90 4.53 12.09
C ASP A 159 -1.19 5.92 12.68
N SER A 160 -0.28 6.45 13.49
CA SER A 160 -0.33 7.80 14.04
C SER A 160 -0.22 8.91 12.99
N PHE A 161 0.36 8.63 11.81
CA PHE A 161 0.47 9.63 10.74
C PHE A 161 -0.89 9.84 10.07
N VAL A 162 -1.40 11.08 10.13
CA VAL A 162 -2.71 11.44 9.58
C VAL A 162 -2.56 12.20 8.27
N PHE A 163 -3.20 11.71 7.21
CA PHE A 163 -3.27 12.41 5.94
C PHE A 163 -4.43 13.40 5.95
N ALA A 164 -4.20 14.60 5.40
CA ALA A 164 -5.18 15.69 5.35
C ALA A 164 -5.68 15.95 3.93
N GLY A 165 -6.79 16.69 3.82
CA GLY A 165 -7.43 17.03 2.55
C GLY A 165 -8.52 16.03 2.16
N THR A 166 -8.99 16.16 0.93
CA THR A 166 -10.02 15.28 0.34
C THR A 166 -9.52 13.85 0.18
N LYS A 167 -10.46 12.90 0.02
CA LYS A 167 -10.14 11.49 -0.21
C LYS A 167 -9.13 11.29 -1.35
N ASP A 168 -9.28 12.03 -2.44
CA ASP A 168 -8.42 11.90 -3.63
C ASP A 168 -7.01 12.46 -3.38
N GLU A 169 -6.90 13.57 -2.65
CA GLU A 169 -5.62 14.13 -2.25
C GLU A 169 -4.87 13.21 -1.30
N GLN A 170 -5.56 12.55 -0.37
CA GLN A 170 -4.93 11.59 0.55
C GLN A 170 -4.40 10.35 -0.18
N TYR A 171 -5.17 9.74 -1.09
CA TYR A 171 -4.65 8.66 -1.96
C TYR A 171 -3.46 9.11 -2.81
N GLN A 172 -3.46 10.37 -3.27
CA GLN A 172 -2.37 10.93 -4.05
C GLN A 172 -1.11 11.16 -3.20
N GLN A 173 -1.25 11.62 -1.96
CA GLN A 173 -0.15 11.77 -1.00
C GLN A 173 0.52 10.42 -0.73
N VAL A 174 -0.26 9.38 -0.42
CA VAL A 174 0.25 8.02 -0.19
C VAL A 174 0.99 7.49 -1.42
N GLY A 175 0.40 7.61 -2.61
CA GLY A 175 1.00 7.09 -3.84
C GLY A 175 2.27 7.83 -4.30
N ASN A 176 2.46 9.08 -3.89
CA ASN A 176 3.64 9.89 -4.24
C ASN A 176 4.73 9.87 -3.15
N ALA A 177 4.44 9.32 -1.98
CA ALA A 177 5.35 9.36 -0.84
C ALA A 177 6.57 8.45 -1.04
N VAL A 178 7.65 8.81 -0.35
CA VAL A 178 8.77 7.90 -0.10
C VAL A 178 8.45 7.11 1.19
N PRO A 179 8.59 5.78 1.20
CA PRO A 179 8.31 5.00 2.41
C PRO A 179 9.12 5.48 3.63
N PRO A 180 8.50 5.75 4.80
CA PRO A 180 9.22 6.22 5.98
C PRO A 180 10.35 5.30 6.45
N ILE A 181 10.21 3.98 6.37
CA ILE A 181 11.29 3.05 6.73
C ILE A 181 12.50 3.21 5.80
N LEU A 182 12.27 3.41 4.50
CA LEU A 182 13.34 3.69 3.53
C LEU A 182 14.00 5.05 3.83
N ALA A 183 13.20 6.09 4.06
CA ALA A 183 13.71 7.42 4.40
C ALA A 183 14.56 7.38 5.68
N ARG A 184 14.12 6.65 6.71
CA ARG A 184 14.86 6.45 7.96
C ARG A 184 16.21 5.77 7.72
N ALA A 185 16.26 4.70 6.92
CA ALA A 185 17.51 4.00 6.62
C ALA A 185 18.54 4.93 5.93
N ILE A 186 18.09 5.77 5.00
CA ILE A 186 18.94 6.77 4.34
C ILE A 186 19.40 7.83 5.36
N ALA A 187 18.47 8.38 6.14
CA ALA A 187 18.75 9.42 7.12
C ALA A 187 19.76 8.94 8.20
N SER A 188 19.64 7.70 8.67
CA SER A 188 20.60 7.11 9.61
C SER A 188 22.02 7.09 9.04
N LYS A 189 22.19 6.72 7.76
CA LYS A 189 23.51 6.75 7.11
C LYS A 189 24.04 8.15 6.90
N LEU A 190 23.19 9.10 6.54
CA LEU A 190 23.61 10.50 6.44
C LEU A 190 24.04 11.05 7.81
N LYS A 191 23.31 10.73 8.89
CA LYS A 191 23.67 11.13 10.24
C LYS A 191 25.03 10.58 10.65
N GLU A 192 25.28 9.29 10.44
CA GLU A 192 26.60 8.68 10.72
C GLU A 192 27.74 9.40 9.97
N MET A 193 27.51 9.85 8.74
CA MET A 193 28.54 10.57 7.98
C MET A 193 28.79 11.97 8.53
N LEU A 194 27.74 12.69 8.93
CA LEU A 194 27.84 14.05 9.48
C LEU A 194 28.42 14.08 10.89
N ASP A 195 28.15 13.05 11.72
CA ASP A 195 28.68 12.96 13.10
C ASP A 195 30.17 12.56 13.13
N ASN A 196 30.73 12.07 12.01
CA ASN A 196 32.14 11.67 11.88
C ASN A 196 33.02 12.73 11.18
N GLU A 197 32.49 13.94 10.92
CA GLU A 197 33.24 15.14 10.51
C GLU A 197 33.60 16.01 11.73
#